data_AF-A0A0J6FDK7-F1
#
_entry.id   AF-A0A0J6FDK7-F1
#
_cell.length_a   1.000
_cell.length_b   1.000
_cell.length_c   1.000
_cell.angle_alpha   90.00
_cell.angle_beta   90.00
_cell.angle_gamma   90.00
#
_symmetry.space_group_name_H-M   'P 1'
#
loop_
_entity.id
_entity.type
_entity.pdbx_description
1 polymer ?
#
loop_
_entity_poly.entity_id
_entity_poly.type
_entity_poly.pdbx_seq_one_letter_code
_entity_poly.pdbx_strand_id
1 'polypeptide(L)'
;MARQQHEMAEIVHSMIVTLARRNNLLTESFRPESGSRQSLEMKWKDWAQRESIIRIAYTIFSNDVQYSVFFSHHALLSVGMMKLPLPSPSAVWEARTAAEWETQLRQIKKSTRSRYYSLDSAVESVMSMRDPDHKREFMQCFNVSNPLSIHLLIHGIAAAISDSKYRSVASSMTSATESLKVADFDEALRHWRSCFDKLPESDRKSRVSWCAQVMYHFSAVLLRNNLSDIQMAAGSAYSSGRAVTPQCAQAAYSRLVSTDPVSHDSYLHGVEVVSLCLQEADSQTSLNTGTIGFPTTETRPLWQTYGAFLGLLVLWARTLGLEREDGEKKGPASASTILSSNSVPAVAATTLNNMYQRELARAESSRDDGRMLKTELRQLIAIVCDRLTARPWEICKHAFTRPLSTLFYQLE
;
A
#
# COMPACT_ATOMS: atom_id res chain seq x y z
N MET A 1 -11.44 12.76 22.38
CA MET A 1 -12.12 11.49 22.06
C MET A 1 -11.37 10.68 20.99
N ALA A 2 -11.02 11.26 19.85
CA ALA A 2 -10.43 10.47 18.75
C ALA A 2 -8.94 10.02 18.92
N ARG A 3 -8.15 10.64 19.80
CA ARG A 3 -6.77 10.21 20.08
C ARG A 3 -6.72 8.89 20.86
N GLN A 4 -7.48 8.84 21.96
CA GLN A 4 -7.60 7.65 22.80
C GLN A 4 -8.09 6.44 21.99
N GLN A 5 -8.94 6.66 20.98
CA GLN A 5 -9.39 5.61 20.06
C GLN A 5 -8.26 5.12 19.15
N HIS A 6 -7.39 6.01 18.66
CA HIS A 6 -6.22 5.61 17.87
C HIS A 6 -5.20 4.82 18.71
N GLU A 7 -4.87 5.31 19.91
CA GLU A 7 -4.00 4.59 20.86
C GLU A 7 -4.59 3.23 21.24
N MET A 8 -5.91 3.15 21.45
CA MET A 8 -6.60 1.88 21.70
C MET A 8 -6.52 0.94 20.49
N ALA A 9 -6.69 1.46 19.27
CA ALA A 9 -6.56 0.66 18.05
C ALA A 9 -5.15 0.09 17.89
N GLU A 10 -4.10 0.86 18.24
CA GLU A 10 -2.71 0.41 18.25
C GLU A 10 -2.50 -0.77 19.22
N ILE A 11 -3.04 -0.64 20.44
CA ILE A 11 -2.97 -1.69 21.46
C ILE A 11 -3.69 -2.95 21.00
N VAL A 12 -4.92 -2.82 20.49
CA VAL A 12 -5.72 -3.95 19.99
C VAL A 12 -5.05 -4.62 18.81
N HIS A 13 -4.49 -3.85 17.86
CA HIS A 13 -3.72 -4.38 16.74
C HIS A 13 -2.52 -5.21 17.23
N SER A 14 -1.76 -4.66 18.19
CA SER A 14 -0.61 -5.35 18.79
C SER A 14 -1.02 -6.65 19.50
N MET A 15 -2.17 -6.67 20.17
CA MET A 15 -2.74 -7.87 20.79
C MET A 15 -3.09 -8.94 19.74
N ILE A 16 -3.76 -8.56 18.65
CA ILE A 16 -4.14 -9.47 17.56
C ILE A 16 -2.89 -10.12 16.94
N VAL A 17 -1.87 -9.32 16.62
CA VAL A 17 -0.60 -9.84 16.06
C VAL A 17 0.08 -10.79 17.05
N THR A 18 0.11 -10.42 18.33
CA THR A 18 0.71 -11.25 19.38
C THR A 18 -0.02 -12.59 19.51
N LEU A 19 -1.35 -12.59 19.51
CA LEU A 19 -2.15 -13.82 19.55
C LEU A 19 -1.90 -14.69 18.32
N ALA A 20 -1.82 -14.10 17.13
CA ALA A 20 -1.53 -14.85 15.90
C ALA A 20 -0.17 -15.57 15.97
N ARG A 21 0.87 -14.87 16.45
CA ARG A 21 2.21 -15.45 16.64
C ARG A 21 2.21 -16.56 17.69
N ARG A 22 1.57 -16.35 18.84
CA ARG A 22 1.55 -17.33 19.95
C ARG A 22 0.78 -18.60 19.61
N ASN A 23 -0.21 -18.51 18.72
CA ASN A 23 -0.99 -19.64 18.25
C ASN A 23 -0.41 -20.28 16.97
N ASN A 24 0.82 -19.93 16.55
CA ASN A 24 1.47 -20.42 15.33
C ASN A 24 0.62 -20.23 14.06
N LEU A 25 -0.23 -19.20 14.00
CA LEU A 25 -1.11 -18.99 12.84
C LEU A 25 -0.33 -18.67 11.55
N LEU A 26 0.93 -18.24 11.66
CA LEU A 26 1.76 -17.78 10.53
C LEU A 26 2.66 -18.89 9.96
N THR A 27 2.71 -20.03 10.63
CA THR A 27 3.51 -21.20 10.22
C THR A 27 2.58 -22.38 10.03
N GLU A 28 2.87 -23.23 9.05
CA GLU A 28 2.06 -24.42 8.84
C GLU A 28 2.35 -25.44 9.94
N SER A 29 1.54 -25.44 11.00
CA SER A 29 1.58 -26.45 12.06
C SER A 29 0.37 -27.38 11.97
N PHE A 30 0.11 -27.97 10.80
CA PHE A 30 -0.94 -28.99 10.69
C PHE A 30 -0.44 -30.16 9.85
N ARG A 31 -0.20 -31.30 10.52
CA ARG A 31 0.05 -32.56 9.84
C ARG A 31 -1.23 -32.99 9.11
N PRO A 32 -1.14 -33.50 7.88
CA PRO A 32 -2.26 -34.19 7.25
C PRO A 32 -2.45 -35.56 7.93
N GLU A 33 -2.82 -35.58 9.20
CA GLU A 33 -3.25 -36.81 9.87
C GLU A 33 -4.75 -36.97 9.65
N SER A 34 -5.11 -37.73 8.60
CA SER A 34 -5.85 -39.00 8.74
C SER A 34 -6.54 -39.45 7.45
N GLY A 35 -5.98 -40.51 6.84
CA GLY A 35 -6.72 -41.60 6.20
C GLY A 35 -7.38 -41.33 4.85
N SER A 36 -7.02 -42.15 3.85
CA SER A 36 -7.74 -42.31 2.57
C SER A 36 -9.24 -42.64 2.68
N ARG A 37 -9.77 -42.79 3.91
CA ARG A 37 -11.14 -43.23 4.24
C ARG A 37 -12.13 -42.11 4.57
N GLN A 38 -11.72 -40.83 4.62
CA GLN A 38 -12.66 -39.73 4.88
C GLN A 38 -13.62 -39.49 3.70
N SER A 39 -14.89 -39.17 3.99
CA SER A 39 -15.87 -38.74 2.99
C SER A 39 -15.46 -37.42 2.33
N LEU A 40 -15.94 -37.16 1.11
CA LEU A 40 -15.63 -35.92 0.38
C LEU A 40 -16.07 -34.68 1.17
N GLU A 41 -17.23 -34.75 1.82
CA GLU A 41 -17.78 -33.68 2.66
C GLU A 41 -16.84 -33.33 3.83
N MET A 42 -16.29 -34.34 4.50
CA MET A 42 -15.36 -34.10 5.62
C MET A 42 -14.06 -33.45 5.11
N LYS A 43 -13.53 -33.93 3.98
CA LYS A 43 -12.32 -33.35 3.36
C LYS A 43 -12.52 -31.88 2.98
N TRP A 44 -13.67 -31.54 2.42
CA TRP A 44 -13.99 -30.17 2.06
C TRP A 44 -14.10 -29.26 3.29
N LYS A 45 -14.76 -29.71 4.36
CA LYS A 45 -14.85 -28.94 5.62
C LYS A 45 -13.49 -28.73 6.29
N ASP A 46 -12.68 -29.78 6.36
CA ASP A 46 -11.31 -29.70 6.90
C ASP A 46 -10.45 -28.75 6.07
N TRP A 47 -10.56 -28.81 4.74
CA TRP A 47 -9.89 -27.86 3.85
C TRP A 47 -10.38 -26.42 4.07
N ALA A 48 -11.69 -26.20 4.15
CA ALA A 48 -12.27 -24.88 4.32
C ALA A 48 -11.83 -24.24 5.63
N GLN A 49 -11.74 -25.01 6.71
CA GLN A 49 -11.20 -24.55 7.98
C GLN A 49 -9.73 -24.14 7.86
N ARG A 50 -8.90 -24.93 7.17
CA ARG A 50 -7.48 -24.61 6.94
C ARG A 50 -7.31 -23.34 6.10
N GLU A 51 -8.03 -23.26 4.99
CA GLU A 51 -8.03 -22.09 4.11
C GLU A 51 -8.53 -20.83 4.84
N SER A 52 -9.50 -20.97 5.75
CA SER A 52 -9.95 -19.86 6.62
C SER A 52 -8.82 -19.34 7.49
N ILE A 53 -8.05 -20.23 8.13
CA ILE A 53 -6.91 -19.86 8.98
C ILE A 53 -5.84 -19.15 8.14
N ILE A 54 -5.53 -19.66 6.94
CA ILE A 54 -4.58 -19.04 6.02
C ILE A 54 -5.01 -17.61 5.67
N ARG A 55 -6.27 -17.42 5.29
CA ARG A 55 -6.82 -16.09 4.96
C ARG A 55 -6.83 -15.14 6.15
N ILE A 56 -7.13 -15.62 7.35
CA ILE A 56 -7.06 -14.82 8.59
C ILE A 56 -5.63 -14.36 8.84
N ALA A 57 -4.64 -15.25 8.75
CA ALA A 57 -3.24 -14.91 8.96
C ALA A 57 -2.74 -13.86 7.95
N TYR A 58 -3.08 -14.01 6.67
CA TYR A 58 -2.76 -13.01 5.65
C TYR A 58 -3.50 -11.68 5.81
N THR A 59 -4.72 -11.71 6.36
CA THR A 59 -5.46 -10.48 6.70
C THR A 59 -4.77 -9.72 7.82
N ILE A 60 -4.34 -10.42 8.88
CA ILE A 60 -3.58 -9.84 9.99
C ILE A 60 -2.27 -9.25 9.47
N PHE A 61 -1.54 -9.98 8.63
CA PHE A 61 -0.32 -9.49 7.98
C PHE A 61 -0.56 -8.24 7.14
N SER A 62 -1.56 -8.25 6.25
CA SER A 62 -1.86 -7.11 5.38
C SER A 62 -2.26 -5.88 6.20
N ASN A 63 -3.04 -6.07 7.27
CA ASN A 63 -3.40 -4.99 8.18
C ASN A 63 -2.18 -4.43 8.92
N ASP A 64 -1.24 -5.28 9.35
CA ASP A 64 -0.01 -4.84 10.02
C ASP A 64 0.89 -4.00 9.09
N VAL A 65 1.01 -4.40 7.83
CA VAL A 65 1.74 -3.63 6.82
C VAL A 65 1.03 -2.31 6.51
N GLN A 66 -0.29 -2.30 6.32
CA GLN A 66 -1.06 -1.07 6.13
C GLN A 66 -0.91 -0.12 7.31
N TYR A 67 -0.95 -0.66 8.54
CA TYR A 67 -0.78 0.12 9.76
C TYR A 67 0.60 0.79 9.81
N SER A 68 1.65 0.03 9.48
CA SER A 68 3.02 0.54 9.36
C SER A 68 3.14 1.67 8.34
N VAL A 69 2.55 1.50 7.15
CA VAL A 69 2.65 2.46 6.04
C VAL A 69 1.84 3.73 6.32
N PHE A 70 0.60 3.62 6.77
CA PHE A 70 -0.28 4.78 6.92
C PHE A 70 0.05 5.61 8.17
N PHE A 71 0.42 4.93 9.27
CA PHE A 71 0.65 5.62 10.54
C PHE A 71 2.13 5.79 10.87
N SER A 72 3.04 5.42 9.96
CA SER A 72 4.49 5.45 10.20
C SER A 72 4.90 4.74 11.50
N HIS A 73 4.22 3.63 11.80
CA HIS A 73 4.61 2.73 12.88
C HIS A 73 5.56 1.68 12.33
N HIS A 74 6.29 0.98 13.20
CA HIS A 74 7.00 -0.21 12.78
C HIS A 74 6.01 -1.37 12.67
N ALA A 75 6.00 -2.06 11.53
CA ALA A 75 5.31 -3.34 11.40
C ALA A 75 5.73 -4.28 12.54
N LEU A 76 4.82 -5.13 13.00
CA LEU A 76 5.10 -6.15 14.02
C LEU A 76 5.46 -7.50 13.40
N LEU A 77 5.09 -7.71 12.14
CA LEU A 77 5.38 -8.87 11.33
C LEU A 77 6.39 -8.50 10.23
N SER A 78 7.24 -9.47 9.91
CA SER A 78 8.07 -9.45 8.71
C SER A 78 7.47 -10.41 7.68
N VAL A 79 7.69 -10.15 6.39
CA VAL A 79 7.27 -11.08 5.33
C VAL A 79 7.87 -12.48 5.54
N GLY A 80 9.10 -12.55 6.06
CA GLY A 80 9.79 -13.81 6.37
C GLY A 80 9.11 -14.66 7.43
N MET A 81 8.15 -14.11 8.18
CA MET A 81 7.35 -14.87 9.15
C MET A 81 6.17 -15.60 8.50
N MET A 82 5.77 -15.22 7.29
CA MET A 82 4.63 -15.79 6.58
C MET A 82 5.05 -17.06 5.84
N LYS A 83 5.09 -18.18 6.57
CA LYS A 83 5.46 -19.50 6.02
C LYS A 83 4.27 -20.34 5.54
N LEU A 84 3.09 -19.73 5.43
CA LEU A 84 1.86 -20.38 4.97
C LEU A 84 1.80 -20.50 3.45
N PRO A 85 1.06 -21.48 2.91
CA PRO A 85 0.67 -21.46 1.50
C PRO A 85 -0.07 -20.18 1.16
N LEU A 86 0.10 -19.64 -0.04
CA LEU A 86 -0.76 -18.57 -0.54
C LEU A 86 -2.24 -19.01 -0.55
N PRO A 87 -3.20 -18.08 -0.35
CA PRO A 87 -4.61 -18.43 -0.40
C PRO A 87 -5.02 -19.04 -1.74
N SER A 88 -5.94 -19.99 -1.67
CA SER A 88 -6.51 -20.62 -2.86
C SER A 88 -7.26 -19.60 -3.74
N PRO A 89 -7.42 -19.88 -5.05
CA PRO A 89 -8.22 -19.03 -5.93
C PRO A 89 -9.68 -18.90 -5.45
N SER A 90 -10.33 -17.76 -5.73
CA SER A 90 -11.71 -17.49 -5.29
C SER A 90 -12.69 -18.58 -5.72
N ALA A 91 -12.56 -19.13 -6.93
CA ALA A 91 -13.43 -20.22 -7.41
C ALA A 91 -13.43 -21.46 -6.49
N VAL A 92 -12.31 -21.77 -5.85
CA VAL A 92 -12.19 -22.91 -4.93
C VAL A 92 -12.77 -22.56 -3.55
N TRP A 93 -12.53 -21.32 -3.10
CA TRP A 93 -13.03 -20.79 -1.83
C TRP A 93 -14.54 -20.59 -1.81
N GLU A 94 -15.12 -20.16 -2.93
CA GLU A 94 -16.54 -19.84 -3.08
C GLU A 94 -17.41 -21.04 -3.45
N ALA A 95 -16.79 -22.21 -3.68
CA ALA A 95 -17.51 -23.45 -3.95
C ALA A 95 -18.51 -23.73 -2.83
N ARG A 96 -19.77 -24.00 -3.20
CA ARG A 96 -20.89 -24.17 -2.24
C ARG A 96 -21.12 -25.61 -1.83
N THR A 97 -20.45 -26.54 -2.49
CA THR A 97 -20.58 -27.98 -2.23
C THR A 97 -19.22 -28.66 -2.32
N ALA A 98 -19.06 -29.80 -1.65
CA ALA A 98 -17.83 -30.58 -1.69
C ALA A 98 -17.49 -31.08 -3.11
N ALA A 99 -18.50 -31.37 -3.94
CA ALA A 99 -18.33 -31.79 -5.33
C ALA A 99 -17.83 -30.65 -6.22
N GLU A 100 -18.40 -29.45 -6.06
CA GLU A 100 -17.93 -28.25 -6.74
C GLU A 100 -16.49 -27.92 -6.33
N TRP A 101 -16.21 -27.95 -5.02
CA TRP A 101 -14.87 -27.73 -4.48
C TRP A 101 -13.84 -28.70 -5.10
N GLU A 102 -14.15 -30.00 -5.15
CA GLU A 102 -13.26 -30.98 -5.75
C GLU A 102 -13.03 -30.71 -7.23
N THR A 103 -14.09 -30.32 -7.96
CA THR A 103 -14.02 -29.98 -9.38
C THR A 103 -13.10 -28.78 -9.61
N GLN A 104 -13.28 -27.71 -8.83
CA GLN A 104 -12.43 -26.51 -8.90
C GLN A 104 -10.99 -26.81 -8.50
N LEU A 105 -10.79 -27.60 -7.44
CA LEU A 105 -9.46 -27.99 -6.98
C LEU A 105 -8.70 -28.81 -8.04
N ARG A 106 -9.38 -29.67 -8.81
CA ARG A 106 -8.79 -30.43 -9.92
C ARG A 106 -8.38 -29.56 -11.10
N GLN A 107 -9.01 -28.40 -11.30
CA GLN A 107 -8.65 -27.45 -12.34
C GLN A 107 -7.36 -26.69 -12.02
N ILE A 108 -6.98 -26.60 -10.73
CA ILE A 108 -5.70 -26.04 -10.34
C ILE A 108 -4.61 -27.00 -10.81
N LYS A 109 -3.80 -26.54 -11.78
CA LYS A 109 -2.60 -27.26 -12.20
C LYS A 109 -1.71 -27.46 -10.96
N LYS A 110 -1.51 -28.72 -10.55
CA LYS A 110 -0.55 -29.05 -9.49
C LYS A 110 0.83 -28.64 -9.97
N SER A 111 1.32 -27.49 -9.51
CA SER A 111 2.72 -27.14 -9.72
C SER A 111 3.56 -28.15 -8.96
N THR A 112 4.46 -28.83 -9.67
CA THR A 112 5.36 -29.85 -9.12
C THR A 112 6.47 -29.25 -8.25
N ARG A 113 6.51 -27.92 -8.05
CA ARG A 113 7.60 -27.23 -7.32
C ARG A 113 7.09 -26.36 -6.16
N SER A 114 7.69 -26.61 -4.99
CA SER A 114 7.47 -25.95 -3.70
C SER A 114 7.91 -24.47 -3.63
N ARG A 115 8.67 -23.95 -4.62
CA ARG A 115 9.36 -22.65 -4.55
C ARG A 115 8.45 -21.41 -4.43
N TYR A 116 7.17 -21.51 -4.75
CA TYR A 116 6.21 -20.38 -4.66
C TYR A 116 5.07 -20.65 -3.68
N TYR A 117 5.32 -21.55 -2.72
CA TYR A 117 4.33 -21.95 -1.74
C TYR A 117 3.96 -20.78 -0.83
N SER A 118 4.94 -20.00 -0.36
CA SER A 118 4.74 -18.91 0.60
C SER A 118 4.87 -17.52 -0.01
N LEU A 119 4.30 -16.51 0.68
CA LEU A 119 4.47 -15.10 0.31
C LEU A 119 5.93 -14.66 0.37
N ASP A 120 6.68 -15.12 1.37
CA ASP A 120 8.11 -14.84 1.52
C ASP A 120 8.90 -15.28 0.28
N SER A 121 8.75 -16.55 -0.11
CA SER A 121 9.41 -17.09 -1.31
C SER A 121 8.96 -16.39 -2.58
N ALA A 122 7.70 -15.94 -2.65
CA ALA A 122 7.22 -15.16 -3.77
C ALA A 122 7.93 -13.80 -3.86
N VAL A 123 8.03 -13.08 -2.75
CA VAL A 123 8.71 -11.77 -2.68
C VAL A 123 10.20 -11.90 -3.01
N GLU A 124 10.90 -12.87 -2.43
CA GLU A 124 12.30 -13.18 -2.76
C GLU A 124 12.50 -13.48 -4.25
N SER A 125 11.55 -14.22 -4.84
CA SER A 125 11.58 -14.53 -6.26
C SER A 125 11.45 -13.26 -7.10
N VAL A 126 10.48 -12.38 -6.81
CA VAL A 126 10.32 -11.14 -7.59
C VAL A 126 11.53 -10.21 -7.48
N MET A 127 12.24 -10.22 -6.36
CA MET A 127 13.48 -9.43 -6.19
C MET A 127 14.69 -10.03 -6.91
N SER A 128 14.75 -11.36 -7.01
CA SER A 128 15.93 -12.08 -7.53
C SER A 128 15.78 -12.56 -8.98
N MET A 129 14.63 -12.30 -9.61
CA MET A 129 14.29 -12.77 -10.95
C MET A 129 15.03 -11.97 -12.04
N ARG A 130 16.20 -12.46 -12.45
CA ARG A 130 16.94 -11.94 -13.61
C ARG A 130 16.63 -12.67 -14.92
N ASP A 131 16.11 -13.90 -14.82
CA ASP A 131 15.86 -14.78 -15.96
C ASP A 131 14.38 -14.72 -16.42
N PRO A 132 14.10 -14.42 -17.71
CA PRO A 132 12.76 -14.44 -18.29
C PRO A 132 12.00 -15.75 -18.13
N ASP A 133 12.69 -16.91 -18.12
CA ASP A 133 12.04 -18.21 -18.00
C ASP A 133 11.58 -18.47 -16.56
N HIS A 134 12.41 -18.14 -15.57
CA HIS A 134 12.01 -18.11 -14.16
C HIS A 134 10.84 -17.15 -13.92
N LYS A 135 10.82 -16.00 -14.62
CA LYS A 135 9.71 -15.03 -14.56
C LYS A 135 8.41 -15.59 -15.12
N ARG A 136 8.48 -16.31 -16.25
CA ARG A 136 7.30 -16.99 -16.83
C ARG A 136 6.79 -18.09 -15.90
N GLU A 137 7.69 -18.87 -15.31
CA GLU A 137 7.36 -19.92 -14.33
C GLU A 137 6.68 -19.33 -13.08
N PHE A 138 7.23 -18.25 -12.52
CA PHE A 138 6.63 -17.51 -11.40
C PHE A 138 5.22 -17.05 -11.74
N MET A 139 5.02 -16.37 -12.88
CA MET A 139 3.70 -15.90 -13.30
C MET A 139 2.71 -17.04 -13.57
N GLN A 140 3.18 -18.24 -13.88
CA GLN A 140 2.32 -19.40 -14.11
C GLN A 140 1.95 -20.14 -12.82
N CYS A 141 2.85 -20.14 -11.83
CA CYS A 141 2.68 -20.87 -10.56
C CYS A 141 2.07 -20.00 -9.45
N PHE A 142 2.55 -18.77 -9.31
CA PHE A 142 1.87 -17.74 -8.53
C PHE A 142 0.67 -17.34 -9.37
N ASN A 143 -0.55 -17.61 -8.90
CA ASN A 143 -1.78 -17.30 -9.62
C ASN A 143 -1.99 -15.77 -9.69
N VAL A 144 -1.14 -15.08 -10.47
CA VAL A 144 -1.12 -13.62 -10.67
C VAL A 144 -2.42 -13.11 -11.31
N SER A 145 -3.28 -14.02 -11.78
CA SER A 145 -4.64 -13.73 -12.23
C SER A 145 -5.66 -13.61 -11.07
N ASN A 146 -5.24 -13.76 -9.81
CA ASN A 146 -6.08 -13.62 -8.63
C ASN A 146 -5.84 -12.26 -7.95
N PRO A 147 -6.86 -11.38 -7.83
CA PRO A 147 -6.77 -10.10 -7.11
C PRO A 147 -6.20 -10.22 -5.70
N LEU A 148 -6.56 -11.27 -4.96
CA LEU A 148 -6.08 -11.48 -3.60
C LEU A 148 -4.57 -11.78 -3.58
N SER A 149 -4.08 -12.61 -4.51
CA SER A 149 -2.65 -12.91 -4.59
C SER A 149 -1.82 -11.67 -4.96
N ILE A 150 -2.33 -10.85 -5.87
CA ILE A 150 -1.71 -9.56 -6.23
C ILE A 150 -1.72 -8.58 -5.05
N HIS A 151 -2.82 -8.52 -4.30
CA HIS A 151 -2.91 -7.75 -3.07
C HIS A 151 -1.88 -8.20 -2.03
N LEU A 152 -1.75 -9.49 -1.77
CA LEU A 152 -0.78 -10.00 -0.80
C LEU A 152 0.67 -9.76 -1.25
N LEU A 153 0.94 -9.91 -2.55
CA LEU A 153 2.28 -9.69 -3.09
C LEU A 153 2.76 -8.25 -2.84
N ILE A 154 1.92 -7.23 -3.05
CA ILE A 154 2.34 -5.85 -2.79
C ILE A 154 2.55 -5.58 -1.30
N HIS A 155 1.74 -6.18 -0.41
CA HIS A 155 1.97 -6.05 1.04
C HIS A 155 3.27 -6.75 1.45
N GLY A 156 3.60 -7.90 0.83
CA GLY A 156 4.87 -8.57 1.02
C GLY A 156 6.07 -7.72 0.59
N ILE A 157 6.00 -7.09 -0.59
CA ILE A 157 7.02 -6.16 -1.08
C ILE A 157 7.15 -4.95 -0.14
N ALA A 158 6.03 -4.33 0.26
CA ALA A 158 6.01 -3.19 1.19
C ALA A 158 6.64 -3.52 2.56
N ALA A 159 6.35 -4.73 3.09
CA ALA A 159 6.95 -5.23 4.32
C ALA A 159 8.46 -5.42 4.18
N ALA A 160 8.92 -5.99 3.07
CA ALA A 160 10.34 -6.18 2.80
C ALA A 160 11.10 -4.85 2.65
N ILE A 161 10.49 -3.85 2.00
CA ILE A 161 11.02 -2.47 1.93
C ILE A 161 11.17 -1.90 3.35
N SER A 162 10.13 -2.04 4.17
CA SER A 162 10.12 -1.57 5.56
C SER A 162 11.17 -2.26 6.43
N ASP A 163 11.32 -3.58 6.31
CA ASP A 163 12.34 -4.34 7.03
C ASP A 163 13.75 -3.92 6.61
N SER A 164 13.99 -3.71 5.31
CA SER A 164 15.27 -3.21 4.81
C SER A 164 15.60 -1.82 5.35
N LYS A 165 14.61 -0.93 5.49
CA LYS A 165 14.83 0.45 5.98
C LYS A 165 14.94 0.55 7.50
N TYR A 166 14.08 -0.16 8.23
CA TYR A 166 13.86 0.10 9.66
C TYR A 166 14.33 -1.03 10.58
N ARG A 167 14.49 -2.26 10.07
CA ARG A 167 15.00 -3.39 10.88
C ARG A 167 16.43 -3.80 10.54
N SER A 168 16.98 -3.34 9.41
CA SER A 168 18.34 -3.69 9.00
C SER A 168 19.39 -2.99 9.87
N VAL A 169 20.45 -3.71 10.23
CA VAL A 169 21.57 -3.14 10.98
C VAL A 169 22.43 -2.30 10.04
N ALA A 170 22.52 -0.99 10.29
CA ALA A 170 23.23 -0.04 9.44
C ALA A 170 24.74 -0.30 9.31
N SER A 171 25.35 -1.04 10.25
CA SER A 171 26.80 -1.21 10.36
C SER A 171 27.48 -1.97 9.22
N SER A 172 26.73 -2.47 8.23
CA SER A 172 27.27 -3.23 7.09
C SER A 172 26.77 -2.75 5.72
N MET A 173 26.02 -1.64 5.66
CA MET A 173 25.47 -1.14 4.39
C MET A 173 26.40 -0.08 3.78
N THR A 174 26.89 -0.34 2.58
CA THR A 174 27.52 0.68 1.73
C THR A 174 26.47 1.35 0.84
N SER A 175 26.76 2.54 0.31
CA SER A 175 25.91 3.22 -0.67
C SER A 175 25.66 2.36 -1.93
N ALA A 176 26.67 1.57 -2.35
CA ALA A 176 26.54 0.64 -3.47
C ALA A 176 25.54 -0.48 -3.16
N THR A 177 25.61 -1.09 -1.97
CA THR A 177 24.66 -2.13 -1.56
C THR A 177 23.24 -1.59 -1.36
N GLU A 178 23.11 -0.34 -0.90
CA GLU A 178 21.82 0.33 -0.79
C GLU A 178 21.21 0.59 -2.17
N SER A 179 22.00 1.10 -3.12
CA SER A 179 21.58 1.35 -4.50
C SER A 179 21.12 0.07 -5.21
N LEU A 180 21.84 -1.04 -5.02
CA LEU A 180 21.45 -2.34 -5.58
C LEU A 180 20.13 -2.83 -4.98
N LYS A 181 19.94 -2.69 -3.66
CA LYS A 181 18.66 -3.05 -3.02
C LYS A 181 17.50 -2.23 -3.55
N VAL A 182 17.68 -0.92 -3.71
CA VAL A 182 16.65 -0.05 -4.30
C VAL A 182 16.30 -0.52 -5.71
N ALA A 183 17.30 -0.86 -6.53
CA ALA A 183 17.08 -1.39 -7.88
C ALA A 183 16.31 -2.72 -7.87
N ASP A 184 16.63 -3.64 -6.95
CA ASP A 184 15.93 -4.93 -6.81
C ASP A 184 14.45 -4.72 -6.39
N PHE A 185 14.18 -3.79 -5.46
CA PHE A 185 12.81 -3.43 -5.08
C PHE A 185 12.04 -2.74 -6.21
N ASP A 186 12.69 -1.87 -6.98
CA ASP A 186 12.07 -1.24 -8.15
C ASP A 186 11.71 -2.26 -9.23
N GLU A 187 12.56 -3.26 -9.46
CA GLU A 187 12.24 -4.39 -10.34
C GLU A 187 11.02 -5.15 -9.81
N ALA A 188 10.97 -5.40 -8.49
CA ALA A 188 9.85 -6.08 -7.87
C ALA A 188 8.52 -5.32 -8.03
N LEU A 189 8.54 -4.00 -7.84
CA LEU A 189 7.39 -3.13 -8.06
C LEU A 189 6.96 -3.10 -9.53
N ARG A 190 7.91 -3.06 -10.48
CA ARG A 190 7.61 -3.12 -11.93
C ARG A 190 7.01 -4.46 -12.33
N HIS A 191 7.51 -5.56 -11.78
CA HIS A 191 6.94 -6.88 -11.98
C HIS A 191 5.53 -7.00 -11.41
N TRP A 192 5.30 -6.50 -10.20
CA TRP A 192 3.97 -6.43 -9.61
C TRP A 192 3.01 -5.64 -10.51
N ARG A 193 3.43 -4.48 -11.00
CA ARG A 193 2.62 -3.63 -11.90
C ARG A 193 2.23 -4.37 -13.18
N SER A 194 3.19 -5.06 -13.81
CA SER A 194 2.92 -5.88 -15.00
C SER A 194 1.90 -6.99 -14.74
N CYS A 195 1.89 -7.57 -13.54
CA CYS A 195 0.91 -8.58 -13.16
C CYS A 195 -0.48 -7.95 -12.93
N PHE A 196 -0.53 -6.82 -12.24
CA PHE A 196 -1.77 -6.07 -12.01
C PHE A 196 -2.44 -5.64 -13.33
N ASP A 197 -1.66 -5.16 -14.31
CA ASP A 197 -2.19 -4.70 -15.60
C ASP A 197 -2.77 -5.84 -16.46
N LYS A 198 -2.37 -7.10 -16.20
CA LYS A 198 -2.90 -8.29 -16.87
C LYS A 198 -4.19 -8.83 -16.26
N LEU A 199 -4.60 -8.32 -15.10
CA LEU A 199 -5.87 -8.72 -14.49
C LEU A 199 -7.06 -8.31 -15.38
N PRO A 200 -8.12 -9.13 -15.44
CA PRO A 200 -9.37 -8.75 -16.07
C PRO A 200 -9.89 -7.39 -15.55
N GLU A 201 -10.62 -6.65 -16.39
CA GLU A 201 -11.10 -5.31 -16.00
C GLU A 201 -12.02 -5.34 -14.78
N SER A 202 -12.89 -6.36 -14.67
CA SER A 202 -13.74 -6.60 -13.49
C SER A 202 -12.91 -6.73 -12.22
N ASP A 203 -11.80 -7.44 -12.32
CA ASP A 203 -10.92 -7.77 -11.21
C ASP A 203 -10.07 -6.57 -10.80
N ARG A 204 -9.62 -5.76 -11.76
CA ARG A 204 -8.91 -4.49 -11.50
C ARG A 204 -9.80 -3.47 -10.78
N LYS A 205 -11.11 -3.48 -11.07
CA LYS A 205 -12.10 -2.61 -10.42
C LYS A 205 -12.53 -3.09 -9.03
N SER A 206 -12.16 -4.30 -8.62
CA SER A 206 -12.49 -4.81 -7.28
C SER A 206 -11.83 -3.98 -6.18
N ARG A 207 -12.47 -3.93 -5.00
CA ARG A 207 -11.93 -3.25 -3.82
C ARG A 207 -10.53 -3.74 -3.42
N VAL A 208 -10.29 -5.05 -3.52
CA VAL A 208 -8.99 -5.66 -3.17
C VAL A 208 -7.88 -5.15 -4.09
N SER A 209 -8.16 -5.07 -5.40
CA SER A 209 -7.25 -4.50 -6.39
C SER A 209 -7.02 -3.00 -6.19
N TRP A 210 -8.07 -2.24 -5.88
CA TRP A 210 -7.92 -0.82 -5.53
C TRP A 210 -7.00 -0.63 -4.33
N CYS A 211 -7.20 -1.39 -3.24
CA CYS A 211 -6.31 -1.35 -2.07
C CYS A 211 -4.87 -1.72 -2.45
N ALA A 212 -4.70 -2.72 -3.31
CA ALA A 212 -3.39 -3.15 -3.78
C ALA A 212 -2.69 -2.05 -4.60
N GLN A 213 -3.42 -1.33 -5.44
CA GLN A 213 -2.90 -0.21 -6.22
C GLN A 213 -2.47 0.97 -5.32
N VAL A 214 -3.28 1.33 -4.32
CA VAL A 214 -2.89 2.37 -3.35
C VAL A 214 -1.61 1.97 -2.59
N MET A 215 -1.54 0.71 -2.14
CA MET A 215 -0.35 0.17 -1.49
C MET A 215 0.86 0.13 -2.42
N TYR A 216 0.68 -0.08 -3.73
CA TYR A 216 1.76 0.00 -4.71
C TYR A 216 2.38 1.39 -4.76
N HIS A 217 1.56 2.44 -4.88
CA HIS A 217 2.08 3.80 -4.90
C HIS A 217 2.74 4.18 -3.56
N PHE A 218 2.15 3.80 -2.42
CA PHE A 218 2.83 4.02 -1.13
C PHE A 218 4.13 3.23 -0.98
N SER A 219 4.21 2.01 -1.51
CA SER A 219 5.44 1.21 -1.47
C SER A 219 6.56 1.87 -2.28
N ALA A 220 6.22 2.43 -3.44
CA ALA A 220 7.18 3.17 -4.27
C ALA A 220 7.68 4.46 -3.59
N VAL A 221 6.77 5.20 -2.94
CA VAL A 221 7.15 6.37 -2.11
C VAL A 221 8.03 5.94 -0.95
N LEU A 222 7.63 4.89 -0.22
CA LEU A 222 8.34 4.38 0.95
C LEU A 222 9.74 3.87 0.58
N LEU A 223 9.93 3.34 -0.63
CA LEU A 223 11.25 2.89 -1.10
C LEU A 223 12.24 4.04 -1.17
N ARG A 224 11.81 5.22 -1.61
CA ARG A 224 12.69 6.37 -1.88
C ARG A 224 12.72 7.41 -0.77
N ASN A 225 11.61 7.60 -0.04
CA ASN A 225 11.50 8.65 0.97
C ASN A 225 11.02 8.09 2.33
N ASN A 226 11.25 8.86 3.38
CA ASN A 226 10.82 8.54 4.73
C ASN A 226 9.50 9.25 5.08
N LEU A 227 8.38 8.51 5.06
CA LEU A 227 7.06 9.06 5.38
C LEU A 227 6.98 9.65 6.80
N SER A 228 7.73 9.10 7.75
CA SER A 228 7.82 9.63 9.12
C SER A 228 8.45 11.02 9.14
N ASP A 229 9.52 11.24 8.38
CA ASP A 229 10.17 12.55 8.29
C ASP A 229 9.23 13.59 7.65
N ILE A 230 8.52 13.21 6.59
CA ILE A 230 7.49 14.04 5.94
C ILE A 230 6.41 14.46 6.95
N GLN A 231 5.86 13.50 7.71
CA GLN A 231 4.84 13.78 8.71
C GLN A 231 5.36 14.65 9.87
N MET A 232 6.58 14.39 10.36
CA MET A 232 7.20 15.18 11.43
C MET A 232 7.46 16.61 10.98
N ALA A 233 8.01 16.81 9.77
CA ALA A 233 8.26 18.13 9.21
C ALA A 233 6.96 18.93 8.99
N ALA A 234 5.87 18.24 8.61
CA ALA A 234 4.56 18.87 8.51
C ALA A 234 4.00 19.29 9.88
N GLY A 235 4.56 18.80 10.99
CA GLY A 235 4.12 19.14 12.35
C GLY A 235 3.19 18.10 12.97
N SER A 236 3.32 16.83 12.57
CA SER A 236 2.69 15.73 13.30
C SER A 236 3.13 15.76 14.77
N ALA A 237 2.17 15.69 15.68
CA ALA A 237 2.46 15.68 17.12
C ALA A 237 3.12 14.38 17.59
N TYR A 238 2.96 13.30 16.82
CA TYR A 238 3.44 11.96 17.15
C TYR A 238 4.04 11.27 15.93
N SER A 239 5.05 10.44 16.15
CA SER A 239 5.62 9.53 15.17
C SER A 239 6.01 8.24 15.88
N SER A 240 5.58 7.09 15.35
CA SER A 240 5.90 5.75 15.90
C SER A 240 5.64 5.64 17.42
N GLY A 241 4.48 6.12 17.87
CA GLY A 241 4.07 6.10 19.28
C GLY A 241 4.77 7.12 20.21
N ARG A 242 5.66 7.97 19.70
CA ARG A 242 6.41 8.96 20.50
C ARG A 242 6.01 10.39 20.15
N ALA A 243 5.98 11.26 21.15
CA ALA A 243 5.76 12.69 20.94
C ALA A 243 6.92 13.29 20.13
N VAL A 244 6.60 14.02 19.07
CA VAL A 244 7.59 14.69 18.23
C VAL A 244 8.00 15.99 18.91
N THR A 245 9.30 16.12 19.23
CA THR A 245 9.85 17.36 19.78
C THR A 245 10.08 18.38 18.66
N PRO A 246 10.10 19.69 18.97
CA PRO A 246 10.45 20.72 17.98
C PRO A 246 11.80 20.47 17.31
N GLN A 247 12.79 19.94 18.04
CA GLN A 247 14.11 19.60 17.48
C GLN A 247 14.01 18.46 16.46
N CYS A 248 13.22 17.41 16.74
CA CYS A 248 13.00 16.31 15.81
C CYS A 248 12.28 16.78 14.54
N ALA A 249 11.23 17.61 14.69
CA ALA A 249 10.51 18.19 13.56
C ALA A 249 11.43 19.06 12.68
N GLN A 250 12.25 19.90 13.31
CA GLN A 250 13.22 20.73 12.59
C GLN A 250 14.28 19.88 11.87
N ALA A 251 14.79 18.83 12.52
CA ALA A 251 15.77 17.94 11.90
C ALA A 251 15.18 17.18 10.69
N ALA A 252 13.93 16.73 10.80
CA ALA A 252 13.20 16.10 9.70
C ALA A 252 12.99 17.09 8.55
N TYR A 253 12.56 18.31 8.84
CA TYR A 253 12.43 19.39 7.85
C TYR A 253 13.77 19.66 7.14
N SER A 254 14.86 19.81 7.89
CA SER A 254 16.18 20.04 7.33
C SER A 254 16.62 18.90 6.41
N ARG A 255 16.32 17.64 6.74
CA ARG A 255 16.61 16.50 5.85
C ARG A 255 15.83 16.60 4.54
N LEU A 256 14.54 16.87 4.60
CA LEU A 256 13.67 16.96 3.41
C LEU A 256 14.05 18.10 2.46
N VAL A 257 14.66 19.17 2.97
CA VAL A 257 15.06 20.33 2.14
C VAL A 257 16.52 20.24 1.68
N SER A 258 17.32 19.33 2.24
CA SER A 258 18.75 19.28 1.96
C SER A 258 19.29 17.91 1.59
N THR A 259 19.17 16.91 2.47
CA THR A 259 19.88 15.64 2.33
C THR A 259 19.06 14.55 1.66
N ASP A 260 17.74 14.58 1.81
CA ASP A 260 16.81 13.56 1.29
C ASP A 260 15.49 14.21 0.84
N PRO A 261 15.50 15.03 -0.23
CA PRO A 261 14.29 15.62 -0.76
C PRO A 261 13.35 14.57 -1.37
N VAL A 262 12.06 14.92 -1.44
CA VAL A 262 11.09 14.08 -2.16
C VAL A 262 11.50 13.97 -3.62
N SER A 263 11.70 12.74 -4.07
CA SER A 263 12.11 12.46 -5.44
C SER A 263 10.98 12.75 -6.44
N HIS A 264 11.36 12.97 -7.70
CA HIS A 264 10.42 13.07 -8.82
C HIS A 264 9.43 11.88 -8.84
N ASP A 265 9.94 10.65 -8.78
CA ASP A 265 9.12 9.43 -8.78
C ASP A 265 8.13 9.42 -7.61
N SER A 266 8.61 9.70 -6.39
CA SER A 266 7.76 9.73 -5.19
C SER A 266 6.63 10.76 -5.31
N TYR A 267 6.90 11.91 -5.91
CA TYR A 267 5.88 12.91 -6.18
C TYR A 267 4.80 12.38 -7.13
N LEU A 268 5.18 11.75 -8.24
CA LEU A 268 4.22 11.17 -9.19
C LEU A 268 3.36 10.08 -8.52
N HIS A 269 3.98 9.20 -7.73
CA HIS A 269 3.23 8.23 -6.93
C HIS A 269 2.31 8.90 -5.89
N GLY A 270 2.73 10.01 -5.30
CA GLY A 270 1.90 10.83 -4.41
C GLY A 270 0.65 11.38 -5.12
N VAL A 271 0.79 11.87 -6.35
CA VAL A 271 -0.35 12.36 -7.16
C VAL A 271 -1.36 11.23 -7.41
N GLU A 272 -0.87 10.04 -7.75
CA GLU A 272 -1.71 8.85 -7.98
C GLU A 272 -2.43 8.39 -6.70
N VAL A 273 -1.76 8.43 -5.53
CA VAL A 273 -2.40 8.17 -4.24
C VAL A 273 -3.57 9.12 -4.00
N VAL A 274 -3.34 10.43 -4.17
CA VAL A 274 -4.39 11.44 -3.98
C VAL A 274 -5.53 11.21 -4.97
N SER A 275 -5.22 10.94 -6.24
CA SER A 275 -6.21 10.62 -7.28
C SER A 275 -7.10 9.43 -6.87
N LEU A 276 -6.49 8.28 -6.57
CA LEU A 276 -7.19 7.06 -6.18
C LEU A 276 -8.05 7.25 -4.93
N CYS A 277 -7.52 7.96 -3.93
CA CYS A 277 -8.20 8.20 -2.66
C CYS A 277 -9.28 9.28 -2.77
N LEU A 278 -9.23 10.17 -3.76
CA LEU A 278 -10.27 11.17 -3.99
C LEU A 278 -11.40 10.69 -4.91
N GLN A 279 -11.24 9.58 -5.62
CA GLN A 279 -12.31 8.99 -6.42
C GLN A 279 -13.60 8.81 -5.57
N GLU A 280 -14.74 9.15 -6.15
CA GLU A 280 -16.05 8.96 -5.55
C GLU A 280 -16.57 7.55 -5.89
N ALA A 281 -17.39 6.96 -5.01
CA ALA A 281 -18.03 5.70 -5.35
C ALA A 281 -19.11 6.00 -6.40
N ASP A 282 -19.06 5.33 -7.55
CA ASP A 282 -20.08 5.48 -8.58
C ASP A 282 -21.45 5.21 -7.96
N SER A 283 -22.28 6.25 -7.87
CA SER A 283 -23.59 6.19 -7.20
C SER A 283 -24.64 5.43 -8.03
N GLN A 284 -24.24 4.60 -8.99
CA GLN A 284 -25.12 3.98 -9.98
C GLN A 284 -25.46 2.50 -9.72
N THR A 285 -24.92 1.85 -8.69
CA THR A 285 -25.27 0.45 -8.34
C THR A 285 -26.27 0.33 -7.19
N SER A 286 -27.02 1.38 -6.86
CA SER A 286 -28.20 1.25 -5.99
C SER A 286 -29.44 1.08 -6.84
N LEU A 287 -29.90 -0.18 -6.95
CA LEU A 287 -31.29 -0.64 -7.02
C LEU A 287 -31.30 -2.03 -7.68
N ASN A 288 -31.01 -3.07 -6.89
CA ASN A 288 -31.71 -4.35 -7.07
C ASN A 288 -31.77 -5.11 -5.74
N THR A 289 -33.00 -5.41 -5.38
CA THR A 289 -33.55 -5.94 -4.13
C THR A 289 -33.23 -7.41 -3.87
N GLY A 290 -33.23 -7.81 -2.59
CA GLY A 290 -33.95 -9.04 -2.21
C GLY A 290 -33.23 -10.17 -1.47
N THR A 291 -32.04 -9.96 -0.88
CA THR A 291 -31.40 -11.04 -0.09
C THR A 291 -31.05 -10.55 1.31
N ILE A 292 -31.54 -11.25 2.33
CA ILE A 292 -31.12 -11.08 3.72
C ILE A 292 -29.62 -11.40 3.79
N GLY A 293 -28.80 -10.37 3.69
CA GLY A 293 -27.34 -10.44 3.69
C GLY A 293 -26.80 -9.05 3.94
N PHE A 294 -25.72 -8.97 4.72
CA PHE A 294 -25.01 -7.75 5.15
C PHE A 294 -25.03 -6.60 4.12
N PRO A 295 -25.14 -5.33 4.55
CA PRO A 295 -25.27 -4.20 3.63
C PRO A 295 -24.11 -4.17 2.61
N THR A 296 -24.44 -4.43 1.34
CA THR A 296 -23.53 -4.47 0.19
C THR A 296 -23.35 -3.12 -0.50
N THR A 297 -23.60 -2.00 0.19
CA THR A 297 -22.97 -0.75 -0.24
C THR A 297 -21.49 -0.91 0.07
N GLU A 298 -20.64 -1.14 -0.93
CA GLU A 298 -19.20 -1.27 -0.77
C GLU A 298 -18.62 0.05 -0.22
N THR A 299 -18.69 0.21 1.10
CA THR A 299 -18.09 1.33 1.80
C THR A 299 -16.58 1.19 1.62
N ARG A 300 -15.99 2.14 0.89
CA ARG A 300 -14.54 2.28 0.74
C ARG A 300 -13.87 2.26 2.12
N PRO A 301 -12.62 1.75 2.24
CA PRO A 301 -12.00 1.52 3.54
C PRO A 301 -11.86 2.82 4.34
N LEU A 302 -11.91 2.68 5.67
CA LEU A 302 -11.96 3.82 6.59
C LEU A 302 -10.75 4.75 6.51
N TRP A 303 -9.62 4.23 6.01
CA TRP A 303 -8.38 4.97 5.85
C TRP A 303 -8.28 5.71 4.51
N GLN A 304 -9.26 5.62 3.60
CA GLN A 304 -9.18 6.20 2.25
C GLN A 304 -8.83 7.70 2.28
N THR A 305 -9.60 8.51 2.99
CA THR A 305 -9.38 9.97 3.03
C THR A 305 -8.06 10.31 3.72
N TYR A 306 -7.68 9.53 4.73
CA TYR A 306 -6.38 9.66 5.37
C TYR A 306 -5.24 9.30 4.40
N GLY A 307 -5.42 8.32 3.52
CA GLY A 307 -4.50 8.02 2.42
C GLY A 307 -4.32 9.22 1.46
N ALA A 308 -5.40 9.90 1.10
CA ALA A 308 -5.32 11.15 0.32
C ALA A 308 -4.50 12.21 1.07
N PHE A 309 -4.72 12.37 2.37
CA PHE A 309 -3.95 13.30 3.20
C PHE A 309 -2.45 12.97 3.20
N LEU A 310 -2.07 11.69 3.35
CA LEU A 310 -0.66 11.29 3.27
C LEU A 310 -0.06 11.56 1.89
N GLY A 311 -0.81 11.32 0.81
CA GLY A 311 -0.41 11.71 -0.54
C GLY A 311 -0.16 13.21 -0.66
N LEU A 312 -1.03 14.06 -0.10
CA LEU A 312 -0.83 15.51 -0.06
C LEU A 312 0.42 15.93 0.72
N LEU A 313 0.78 15.23 1.80
CA LEU A 313 2.03 15.49 2.51
C LEU A 313 3.25 15.21 1.62
N VAL A 314 3.20 14.18 0.78
CA VAL A 314 4.27 13.90 -0.20
C VAL A 314 4.37 15.02 -1.24
N LEU A 315 3.22 15.48 -1.77
CA LEU A 315 3.19 16.60 -2.73
C LEU A 315 3.73 17.89 -2.11
N TRP A 316 3.30 18.21 -0.88
CA TRP A 316 3.82 19.34 -0.12
C TRP A 316 5.32 19.25 0.12
N ALA A 317 5.82 18.11 0.60
CA ALA A 317 7.24 17.96 0.88
C ALA A 317 8.10 18.09 -0.39
N ARG A 318 7.58 17.73 -1.57
CA ARG A 318 8.23 18.07 -2.84
C ARG A 318 8.35 19.58 -3.01
N THR A 319 7.27 20.34 -2.79
CA THR A 319 7.31 21.81 -2.95
C THR A 319 8.40 22.50 -2.12
N LEU A 320 8.69 22.00 -0.92
CA LEU A 320 9.78 22.52 -0.08
C LEU A 320 11.17 22.37 -0.71
N GLY A 321 11.42 21.25 -1.40
CA GLY A 321 12.70 21.01 -2.08
C GLY A 321 12.90 21.93 -3.30
N LEU A 322 11.80 22.32 -3.96
CA LEU A 322 11.83 23.10 -5.19
C LEU A 322 12.18 24.57 -4.96
N GLU A 323 11.82 25.11 -3.80
CA GLU A 323 12.15 26.49 -3.41
C GLU A 323 13.67 26.74 -3.33
N ARG A 324 14.48 25.67 -3.33
CA ARG A 324 15.95 25.72 -3.30
C ARG A 324 16.62 25.34 -4.63
N GLU A 325 16.06 24.39 -5.39
CA GLU A 325 16.58 24.00 -6.72
C GLU A 325 16.55 25.15 -7.74
N ASP A 326 15.68 26.16 -7.55
CA ASP A 326 15.70 27.42 -8.29
C ASP A 326 17.04 28.21 -8.15
N GLY A 327 17.96 27.77 -7.28
CA GLY A 327 19.34 28.27 -7.16
C GLY A 327 20.41 27.49 -7.93
N GLU A 328 20.20 26.22 -8.31
CA GLU A 328 21.22 25.38 -8.95
C GLU A 328 20.59 24.39 -9.95
N LYS A 329 20.74 24.68 -11.26
CA LYS A 329 20.19 23.85 -12.35
C LYS A 329 21.04 22.61 -12.66
N LYS A 330 20.38 21.47 -12.88
CA LYS A 330 20.71 20.49 -13.96
C LYS A 330 19.58 19.46 -14.16
N GLY A 331 19.15 19.25 -15.41
CA GLY A 331 18.23 18.18 -15.85
C GLY A 331 18.98 16.92 -16.32
N PRO A 332 18.41 16.08 -17.22
CA PRO A 332 16.99 15.71 -17.40
C PRO A 332 16.76 14.21 -17.11
N ALA A 333 15.50 13.78 -16.96
CA ALA A 333 15.14 12.36 -17.06
C ALA A 333 13.73 12.17 -17.62
N SER A 334 13.60 11.13 -18.44
CA SER A 334 12.44 10.75 -19.24
C SER A 334 11.66 9.59 -18.60
N ALA A 335 10.32 9.64 -18.60
CA ALA A 335 9.43 8.56 -19.06
C ALA A 335 7.94 8.92 -18.85
N SER A 336 7.14 8.56 -19.84
CA SER A 336 5.69 8.72 -19.93
C SER A 336 4.89 7.67 -19.13
N THR A 337 3.77 8.06 -18.51
CA THR A 337 2.63 7.15 -18.26
C THR A 337 1.32 7.94 -18.35
N ILE A 338 0.28 7.28 -18.88
CA ILE A 338 -1.05 7.84 -19.14
C ILE A 338 -1.92 7.66 -17.89
N LEU A 339 -2.52 8.75 -17.41
CA LEU A 339 -3.48 8.75 -16.30
C LEU A 339 -4.74 7.95 -16.64
N SER A 340 -5.21 7.14 -15.69
CA SER A 340 -6.51 6.50 -15.71
C SER A 340 -7.56 7.47 -15.16
N SER A 341 -8.25 8.20 -16.04
CA SER A 341 -9.35 9.09 -15.66
C SER A 341 -10.60 8.28 -15.30
N ASN A 342 -10.94 8.18 -14.01
CA ASN A 342 -12.28 7.82 -13.55
C ASN A 342 -12.64 8.57 -12.25
N SER A 343 -13.85 9.13 -12.22
CA SER A 343 -14.65 9.67 -11.11
C SER A 343 -13.95 10.36 -9.91
N VAL A 344 -12.96 11.23 -10.16
CA VAL A 344 -12.48 12.23 -9.18
C VAL A 344 -13.32 13.52 -9.33
N PRO A 345 -13.60 14.30 -8.27
CA PRO A 345 -14.24 15.62 -8.42
C PRO A 345 -13.54 16.42 -9.53
N ALA A 346 -14.31 16.93 -10.50
CA ALA A 346 -13.77 17.45 -11.77
C ALA A 346 -12.63 18.48 -11.58
N VAL A 347 -12.74 19.29 -10.52
CA VAL A 347 -11.72 20.25 -10.11
C VAL A 347 -10.44 19.55 -9.65
N ALA A 348 -10.53 18.61 -8.70
CA ALA A 348 -9.36 17.85 -8.21
C ALA A 348 -8.72 17.00 -9.32
N ALA A 349 -9.50 16.42 -10.22
CA ALA A 349 -9.01 15.65 -11.36
C ALA A 349 -8.15 16.51 -12.30
N THR A 350 -8.64 17.71 -12.63
CA THR A 350 -7.94 18.67 -13.48
C THR A 350 -6.65 19.13 -12.81
N THR A 351 -6.73 19.49 -11.52
CA THR A 351 -5.58 19.94 -10.73
C THR A 351 -4.49 18.86 -10.66
N LEU A 352 -4.84 17.60 -10.35
CA LEU A 352 -3.89 16.50 -10.28
C LEU A 352 -3.26 16.19 -11.64
N ASN A 353 -4.05 16.24 -12.73
CA ASN A 353 -3.51 16.06 -14.08
C ASN A 353 -2.51 17.17 -14.44
N ASN A 354 -2.81 18.44 -14.13
CA ASN A 354 -1.90 19.56 -14.36
C ASN A 354 -0.60 19.39 -13.57
N MET A 355 -0.70 19.03 -12.29
CA MET A 355 0.44 18.75 -11.40
C MET A 355 1.32 17.61 -11.94
N TYR A 356 0.71 16.55 -12.49
CA TYR A 356 1.40 15.42 -13.09
C TYR A 356 2.15 15.81 -14.38
N GLN A 357 1.45 16.45 -15.32
CA GLN A 357 2.03 16.87 -16.59
C GLN A 357 3.17 17.89 -16.40
N ARG A 358 3.02 18.81 -15.43
CA ARG A 358 4.06 19.80 -15.11
C ARG A 358 5.33 19.13 -14.59
N GLU A 359 5.20 18.15 -13.70
CA GLU A 359 6.37 17.44 -13.17
C GLU A 359 7.06 16.59 -14.25
N LEU A 360 6.33 16.03 -15.22
CA LEU A 360 6.93 15.37 -16.39
C LEU A 360 7.63 16.33 -17.36
N ALA A 361 7.09 17.53 -17.56
CA ALA A 361 7.62 18.53 -18.50
C ALA A 361 8.81 19.33 -17.93
N ARG A 362 9.25 19.03 -16.71
CA ARG A 362 10.08 19.91 -15.88
C ARG A 362 11.55 20.07 -16.29
N ALA A 363 11.94 19.56 -17.46
CA ALA A 363 13.23 19.90 -18.04
C ALA A 363 13.40 21.41 -18.32
N GLU A 364 12.32 22.22 -18.23
CA GLU A 364 12.29 23.61 -18.68
C GLU A 364 11.72 24.66 -17.68
N SER A 365 11.37 24.33 -16.42
CA SER A 365 10.49 25.22 -15.61
C SER A 365 11.10 26.46 -14.93
N SER A 366 10.26 27.50 -14.82
CA SER A 366 10.45 28.87 -14.31
C SER A 366 9.88 29.04 -12.88
N ARG A 367 10.27 30.13 -12.17
CA ARG A 367 9.79 30.51 -10.82
C ARG A 367 8.26 30.62 -10.66
N ASP A 368 7.51 30.72 -11.75
CA ASP A 368 6.03 30.81 -11.73
C ASP A 368 5.37 29.45 -11.36
N ASP A 369 6.07 28.35 -11.62
CA ASP A 369 5.59 26.98 -11.38
C ASP A 369 5.42 26.68 -9.88
N GLY A 370 6.30 27.23 -9.03
CA GLY A 370 6.20 27.07 -7.57
C GLY A 370 4.95 27.73 -6.99
N ARG A 371 4.60 28.93 -7.46
CA ARG A 371 3.39 29.65 -7.01
C ARG A 371 2.12 28.94 -7.45
N MET A 372 2.09 28.39 -8.67
CA MET A 372 0.97 27.58 -9.16
C MET A 372 0.81 26.31 -8.33
N LEU A 373 1.90 25.58 -8.06
CA LEU A 373 1.88 24.37 -7.22
C LEU A 373 1.31 24.64 -5.83
N LYS A 374 1.70 25.74 -5.18
CA LYS A 374 1.13 26.11 -3.86
C LYS A 374 -0.38 26.34 -3.91
N THR A 375 -0.85 27.00 -4.97
CA THR A 375 -2.29 27.31 -5.15
C THR A 375 -3.10 26.03 -5.38
N GLU A 376 -2.61 25.15 -6.26
CA GLU A 376 -3.19 23.83 -6.54
C GLU A 376 -3.23 22.95 -5.29
N LEU A 377 -2.13 22.94 -4.52
CA LEU A 377 -2.03 22.19 -3.28
C LEU A 377 -3.01 22.70 -2.22
N ARG A 378 -3.18 24.01 -2.05
CA ARG A 378 -4.20 24.57 -1.13
C ARG A 378 -5.61 24.12 -1.49
N GLN A 379 -5.93 24.07 -2.78
CA GLN A 379 -7.24 23.62 -3.24
C GLN A 379 -7.48 22.14 -2.88
N LEU A 380 -6.50 21.28 -3.11
CA LEU A 380 -6.60 19.85 -2.75
C LEU A 380 -6.65 19.64 -1.23
N ILE A 381 -5.87 20.40 -0.47
CA ILE A 381 -5.89 20.41 1.00
C ILE A 381 -7.30 20.76 1.50
N ALA A 382 -7.94 21.80 0.95
CA ALA A 382 -9.30 22.16 1.35
C ALA A 382 -10.30 21.01 1.11
N ILE A 383 -10.25 20.36 -0.06
CA ILE A 383 -11.12 19.21 -0.39
C ILE A 383 -10.92 18.05 0.59
N VAL A 384 -9.66 17.71 0.92
CA VAL A 384 -9.36 16.61 1.86
C VAL A 384 -9.76 16.99 3.30
N CYS A 385 -9.53 18.24 3.72
CA CYS A 385 -10.00 18.77 5.01
C CYS A 385 -11.52 18.60 5.16
N ASP A 386 -12.28 18.98 4.14
CA ASP A 386 -13.74 18.89 4.16
C ASP A 386 -14.19 17.42 4.30
N ARG A 387 -13.56 16.50 3.56
CA ARG A 387 -13.85 15.07 3.67
C ARG A 387 -13.51 14.48 5.04
N LEU A 388 -12.34 14.84 5.60
CA LEU A 388 -11.90 14.38 6.93
C LEU A 388 -12.78 14.94 8.05
N THR A 389 -13.26 16.18 7.92
CA THR A 389 -14.12 16.81 8.92
C THR A 389 -15.57 16.31 8.84
N ALA A 390 -16.05 15.94 7.66
CA ALA A 390 -17.36 15.33 7.46
C ALA A 390 -17.49 13.93 8.06
N ARG A 391 -16.36 13.22 8.29
CA ARG A 391 -16.35 11.85 8.79
C ARG A 391 -15.60 11.74 10.13
N PRO A 392 -16.30 11.90 11.28
CA PRO A 392 -15.67 12.01 12.59
C PRO A 392 -14.94 10.73 13.07
N TRP A 393 -15.06 9.62 12.33
CA TRP A 393 -14.45 8.32 12.64
C TRP A 393 -13.19 8.00 11.80
N GLU A 394 -12.84 8.79 10.78
CA GLU A 394 -11.77 8.51 9.81
C GLU A 394 -10.33 8.78 10.30
N ILE A 395 -10.06 8.66 11.60
CA ILE A 395 -8.80 9.01 12.29
C ILE A 395 -8.83 10.43 12.86
N CYS A 396 -8.13 10.59 13.99
CA CYS A 396 -8.19 11.74 14.88
C CYS A 396 -8.02 13.09 14.16
N LYS A 397 -8.97 14.02 14.36
CA LYS A 397 -8.83 15.44 14.00
C LYS A 397 -7.44 15.99 14.33
N HIS A 398 -6.84 15.60 15.46
CA HIS A 398 -5.51 16.05 15.85
C HIS A 398 -4.34 15.50 15.00
N ALA A 399 -4.47 14.32 14.39
CA ALA A 399 -3.40 13.73 13.57
C ALA A 399 -3.14 14.53 12.29
N PHE A 400 -4.17 15.22 11.77
CA PHE A 400 -4.08 16.01 10.56
C PHE A 400 -4.27 17.51 10.76
N THR A 401 -4.95 17.97 11.83
CA THR A 401 -5.23 19.42 12.03
C THR A 401 -3.95 20.24 12.18
N ARG A 402 -2.98 19.76 12.96
CA ARG A 402 -1.69 20.47 13.12
C ARG A 402 -0.93 20.48 11.79
N PRO A 403 -0.70 19.33 11.12
CA PRO A 403 -0.12 19.32 9.79
C PRO A 403 -0.81 20.23 8.79
N LEU A 404 -2.13 20.14 8.65
CA LEU A 404 -2.91 20.97 7.72
C LEU A 404 -2.80 22.46 8.07
N SER A 405 -2.81 22.83 9.35
CA SER A 405 -2.59 24.24 9.74
C SER A 405 -1.18 24.72 9.37
N THR A 406 -0.14 23.92 9.63
CA THR A 406 1.24 24.25 9.23
C THR A 406 1.37 24.39 7.72
N LEU A 407 0.75 23.47 6.97
CA LEU A 407 0.69 23.51 5.52
C LEU A 407 0.04 24.80 5.02
N PHE A 408 -1.12 25.18 5.55
CA PHE A 408 -1.78 26.43 5.16
C PHE A 408 -0.89 27.65 5.41
N TYR A 409 -0.27 27.74 6.60
CA TYR A 409 0.62 28.86 6.95
C TYR A 409 1.93 28.91 6.14
N GLN A 410 2.49 27.78 5.74
CA GLN A 410 3.73 27.74 4.94
C GLN A 410 3.49 27.93 3.44
N LEU A 411 2.25 27.73 3.00
CA LEU A 411 1.87 27.98 1.61
C LEU A 411 1.53 29.46 1.37
N GLU A 412 1.02 30.20 2.39
CA GLU A 412 0.98 31.69 2.45
C GLU A 412 2.35 32.33 2.23
#